data_AF-A0A7W5JV01-F1
#
_entry.id   AF-A0A7W5JV01-F1
#
_cell.length_a   1.000
_cell.length_b   1.000
_cell.length_c   1.000
_cell.angle_alpha   90.00
_cell.angle_beta   90.00
_cell.angle_gamma   90.00
#
_symmetry.space_group_name_H-M   'P 1'
#
loop_
_entity.id
_entity.type
_entity.pdbx_description
1 polymer ?
#
loop_
_entity_poly.entity_id
_entity_poly.type
_entity_poly.pdbx_seq_one_letter_code
_entity_poly.pdbx_strand_id
1 'polypeptide(L)' 'MAEDRPQSLVQRLIEPPEIGRLVAYLSSDLASATIGGAVRADGGYVDSILP' A
#
# COMPACT_ATOMS: atom_id res chain seq x y z
N MET A 1 19.82 11.79 -6.74
CA MET A 1 18.66 12.49 -7.33
C MET A 1 17.47 11.59 -6.97
N ALA A 2 16.51 12.08 -6.17
CA ALA A 2 15.31 11.33 -5.81
C ALA A 2 14.36 11.41 -7.00
N GLU A 3 14.74 10.75 -8.10
CA GLU A 3 14.24 11.06 -9.45
C GLU A 3 12.77 10.70 -9.65
N ASP A 4 12.21 9.78 -8.86
CA ASP A 4 10.94 9.20 -9.27
C ASP A 4 9.69 9.60 -8.47
N ARG A 5 9.65 9.65 -7.13
CA ARG A 5 8.42 10.06 -6.38
C ARG A 5 8.72 10.58 -4.97
N PRO A 6 9.00 11.88 -4.77
CA PRO A 6 9.36 12.41 -3.44
C PRO A 6 8.24 12.31 -2.42
N GLN A 7 6.97 12.24 -2.85
CA GLN A 7 5.80 12.08 -1.98
C GLN A 7 5.55 10.61 -1.57
N SER A 8 6.19 9.63 -2.23
CA SER A 8 6.06 8.23 -1.84
C SER A 8 6.87 7.98 -0.57
N LEU A 9 6.28 7.45 0.49
CA LEU A 9 7.01 7.15 1.72
C LEU A 9 8.16 6.13 1.48
N VAL A 10 7.98 5.21 0.54
CA VAL A 10 9.01 4.23 0.17
C VAL A 10 10.01 4.76 -0.86
N GLN A 11 9.85 6.00 -1.33
CA GLN A 11 10.75 6.72 -2.24
C GLN A 11 11.11 5.96 -3.54
N ARG A 12 10.22 5.07 -3.99
CA ARG A 12 10.34 4.33 -5.25
C ARG A 12 8.97 3.94 -5.80
N LEU A 13 8.94 3.47 -7.05
CA LEU A 13 7.80 2.75 -7.57
C LEU A 13 7.67 1.40 -6.85
N ILE A 14 6.44 1.06 -6.46
CA ILE A 14 6.13 -0.27 -5.92
C ILE A 14 6.10 -1.31 -7.04
N GLU A 15 6.50 -2.53 -6.72
CA GLU A 15 6.48 -3.64 -7.66
C GLU A 15 5.17 -4.44 -7.54
N PRO A 16 4.70 -5.08 -8.63
CA PRO A 16 3.48 -5.89 -8.60
C PRO A 16 3.41 -6.93 -7.45
N PRO A 17 4.51 -7.61 -7.06
CA PRO A 17 4.49 -8.52 -5.92
C PRO A 17 4.13 -7.87 -4.58
N GLU A 18 4.34 -6.57 -4.39
CA GLU A 18 3.95 -5.88 -3.13
C GLU A 18 2.44 -5.79 -2.99
N ILE A 19 1.73 -5.51 -4.09
CA ILE A 19 0.26 -5.57 -4.14
C ILE A 19 -0.21 -7.02 -3.92
N GLY A 20 0.43 -7.98 -4.60
CA GLY A 20 0.09 -9.40 -4.49
C GLY A 20 0.20 -9.94 -3.07
N ARG A 21 1.21 -9.51 -2.30
CA ARG A 21 1.36 -9.90 -0.88
C ARG A 21 0.25 -9.35 0.00
N LEU A 22 -0.18 -8.10 -0.23
CA LEU A 22 -1.34 -7.54 0.48
C LEU A 22 -2.61 -8.34 0.16
N VAL A 23 -2.84 -8.66 -1.11
CA VAL A 23 -4.00 -9.48 -1.53
C VAL A 23 -3.95 -10.87 -0.89
N ALA A 24 -2.79 -11.51 -0.88
CA ALA A 24 -2.60 -12.81 -0.25
C ALA A 24 -2.89 -12.76 1.26
N TYR A 25 -2.42 -11.72 1.96
CA TYR A 25 -2.75 -11.49 3.36
C TYR A 25 -4.26 -11.32 3.57
N LEU A 26 -4.91 -10.44 2.79
CA LEU A 26 -6.34 -10.16 2.91
C LEU A 26 -7.22 -11.38 2.58
N SER A 27 -6.72 -12.30 1.75
CA SER A 27 -7.42 -13.53 1.38
C SER A 27 -7.20 -14.68 2.37
N SER A 28 -6.33 -14.49 3.37
CA SER A 28 -5.99 -15.51 4.36
C SER A 28 -6.82 -15.39 5.63
N ASP A 29 -6.86 -16.46 6.43
CA ASP A 29 -7.52 -16.47 7.74
C ASP A 29 -6.95 -15.42 8.73
N LEU A 30 -5.72 -14.95 8.48
CA LEU A 30 -5.07 -13.89 9.28
C LEU A 30 -5.79 -12.55 9.17
N ALA A 31 -6.59 -12.34 8.12
CA ALA A 31 -7.37 -11.14 7.90
C ALA A 31 -8.87 -11.32 8.24
N SER A 32 -9.24 -12.38 8.97
CA SER A 32 -10.66 -12.74 9.25
C SER A 32 -11.49 -11.63 9.91
N ALA A 33 -10.87 -10.70 10.64
CA ALA A 33 -11.55 -9.55 11.24
C ALA A 33 -11.52 -8.27 10.37
N THR A 34 -10.98 -8.34 9.15
CA THR A 34 -10.88 -7.20 8.23
C THR A 34 -12.00 -7.29 7.19
N ILE A 35 -13.03 -6.46 7.34
CA ILE A 35 -14.17 -6.41 6.41
C ILE A 35 -14.52 -4.98 6.03
N GLY A 36 -15.01 -4.76 4.81
CA GLY A 36 -15.60 -3.48 4.37
C GLY A 36 -14.66 -2.27 4.32
N GLY A 37 -13.36 -2.44 4.59
CA GLY A 37 -12.37 -1.37 4.59
C GLY A 37 -11.68 -1.18 3.24
N ALA A 38 -11.39 0.07 2.87
CA ALA A 38 -10.52 0.38 1.74
C ALA A 38 -9.05 0.28 2.17
N VAL A 39 -8.34 -0.71 1.64
CA VAL A 39 -6.90 -0.95 1.94
C VAL A 39 -6.07 -0.48 0.75
N ARG A 40 -4.94 0.19 1.03
CA ARG A 40 -4.06 0.77 -0.01
C ARG A 40 -2.71 0.07 -0.08
N ALA A 41 -2.23 -0.12 -1.30
CA ALA A 41 -0.88 -0.59 -1.61
C ALA A 41 -0.28 0.31 -2.69
N ASP A 42 0.12 1.51 -2.30
CA ASP A 42 0.63 2.56 -3.20
C ASP A 42 2.01 3.10 -2.77
N GLY A 43 2.60 2.54 -1.72
CA GLY A 43 3.87 3.02 -1.16
C GLY A 43 3.73 4.27 -0.29
N GLY A 44 2.51 4.61 0.12
CA GLY A 44 2.22 5.81 0.92
C GLY A 44 2.25 7.09 0.11
N TYR A 45 1.96 7.01 -1.19
CA TYR A 45 1.92 8.13 -2.12
C TYR A 45 0.61 8.92 -2.06
N VAL A 46 -0.52 8.25 -1.79
CA VAL A 46 -1.80 8.91 -1.60
C VAL A 46 -1.73 9.75 -0.34
N ASP A 47 -1.84 11.06 -0.56
CA ASP A 47 -1.91 12.07 0.49
C ASP A 47 -3.01 11.66 1.47
N SER A 48 -2.61 11.27 2.67
CA SER A 48 -3.57 11.24 3.76
C SER A 48 -3.87 12.71 3.99
N ILE A 49 -5.13 13.14 3.92
CA ILE A 49 -5.51 14.50 4.28
C ILE A 49 -5.14 14.65 5.76
N LEU A 50 -3.89 15.04 6.02
CA LEU A 50 -3.35 15.32 7.33
C LEU A 50 -3.57 16.82 7.53
N PRO A 51 -4.26 17.22 8.61
CA PRO A 51 -4.46 18.63 8.92
C PRO A 51 -3.14 19.36 9.17
#